data_AF-A0A7Y5RN41-F1
#
_entry.id   AF-A0A7Y5RN41-F1
#
_cell.length_a   1.000
_cell.length_b   1.000
_cell.length_c   1.000
_cell.angle_alpha   90.00
_cell.angle_beta   90.00
_cell.angle_gamma   90.00
#
_symmetry.space_group_name_H-M   'P 1'
#
loop_
_entity.id
_entity.type
_entity.pdbx_description
1 polymer ?
#
loop_
_entity_poly.entity_id
_entity_poly.type
_entity_poly.pdbx_seq_one_letter_code
_entity_poly.pdbx_strand_id
1 'polypeptide(L)'
;MLDGIVQLFREGGICAYAIVAVGLILYALLINRAVSLCSVTRPRVTSQSEDQDALRGRMALQTRPPTPDSALRTPHSYHPHLIRALIAVAPLLGLLGTVNGMIATFDGLTSAGASASRIGTGVSEALITTQLGLTVAAPALLIECLLSRRAKKLRGAA
;
A
#
# COMPACT_ATOMS: atom_id res chain seq x y z
N MET A 1 -22.47 -12.63 1.54
CA MET A 1 -21.40 -11.64 1.82
C MET A 1 -20.66 -11.24 0.54
N LEU A 2 -20.34 -12.19 -0.34
CA LEU A 2 -19.81 -11.91 -1.69
C LEU A 2 -20.80 -11.15 -2.59
N ASP A 3 -22.10 -11.40 -2.47
CA ASP A 3 -23.12 -10.71 -3.27
C ASP A 3 -23.16 -9.19 -3.02
N GLY A 4 -22.94 -8.78 -1.78
CA GLY A 4 -22.81 -7.36 -1.41
C GLY A 4 -21.58 -6.73 -2.06
N ILE A 5 -20.43 -7.43 -2.07
CA ILE A 5 -19.20 -6.93 -2.71
C ILE A 5 -19.40 -6.81 -4.22
N VAL A 6 -20.00 -7.82 -4.86
CA VAL A 6 -20.27 -7.81 -6.31
C VAL A 6 -21.25 -6.68 -6.67
N GLN A 7 -22.20 -6.36 -5.79
CA GLN A 7 -23.12 -5.23 -5.97
C GLN A 7 -22.44 -3.87 -5.80
N LEU A 8 -21.54 -3.73 -4.81
CA LEU A 8 -20.68 -2.55 -4.66
C LEU A 8 -19.82 -2.30 -5.92
N PHE A 9 -19.34 -3.35 -6.57
CA PHE A 9 -18.57 -3.23 -7.82
C PHE A 9 -19.43 -2.83 -9.01
N ARG A 10 -20.69 -3.28 -9.07
CA ARG A 10 -21.64 -2.84 -10.11
C ARG A 10 -21.98 -1.36 -9.97
N GLU A 11 -22.14 -0.89 -8.73
CA GLU A 11 -22.45 0.52 -8.43
C GLU A 11 -21.22 1.43 -8.60
N GLY A 12 -20.01 0.92 -8.31
CA GLY A 12 -18.75 1.66 -8.41
C GLY A 12 -18.23 1.95 -9.83
N GLY A 13 -18.90 1.41 -10.86
CA GLY A 13 -18.61 1.69 -12.26
C GLY A 13 -17.17 1.39 -12.70
N ILE A 14 -16.72 2.10 -13.75
CA ILE A 14 -15.39 1.93 -14.37
C ILE A 14 -14.27 2.25 -13.37
N CYS A 15 -14.48 3.20 -12.46
CA CYS A 15 -13.51 3.61 -11.45
C CYS A 15 -13.21 2.49 -10.45
N ALA A 16 -14.20 1.72 -10.01
CA ALA A 16 -13.99 0.58 -9.11
C ALA A 16 -13.10 -0.50 -9.75
N TYR A 17 -13.32 -0.81 -11.04
CA TYR A 17 -12.45 -1.74 -11.77
C TYR A 17 -11.01 -1.22 -11.89
N ALA A 18 -10.82 0.08 -12.13
CA ALA A 18 -9.50 0.70 -12.19
C ALA A 18 -8.74 0.60 -10.85
N ILE A 19 -9.41 0.89 -9.72
CA ILE A 19 -8.84 0.76 -8.37
C ILE A 19 -8.38 -0.67 -8.11
N VAL A 20 -9.18 -1.65 -8.53
CA VAL A 20 -8.90 -3.06 -8.28
C VAL A 20 -7.81 -3.61 -9.19
N ALA A 21 -7.75 -3.17 -10.45
CA ALA A 21 -6.64 -3.47 -11.33
C ALA A 21 -5.31 -2.93 -10.77
N VAL A 22 -5.30 -1.66 -10.31
CA VAL A 22 -4.13 -1.06 -9.67
C VAL A 22 -3.79 -1.76 -8.36
N GLY A 23 -4.79 -2.12 -7.56
CA GLY A 23 -4.62 -2.89 -6.33
C GLY A 23 -4.01 -4.27 -6.58
N LEU A 24 -4.46 -4.99 -7.60
CA LEU A 24 -3.91 -6.29 -8.00
C LEU A 24 -2.44 -6.17 -8.42
N ILE A 25 -2.11 -5.17 -9.25
CA ILE A 25 -0.73 -4.89 -9.66
C ILE A 25 0.13 -4.58 -8.42
N LEU A 26 -0.37 -3.73 -7.53
CA LEU A 26 0.32 -3.36 -6.29
C LEU A 26 0.57 -4.58 -5.39
N TYR A 27 -0.43 -5.43 -5.18
CA TYR A 27 -0.30 -6.65 -4.37
C TYR A 27 0.65 -7.66 -5.02
N ALA A 28 0.60 -7.84 -6.34
CA ALA A 28 1.52 -8.72 -7.06
C ALA A 28 2.99 -8.27 -6.86
N LEU A 29 3.24 -6.95 -6.95
CA LEU A 29 4.57 -6.39 -6.68
C LEU A 29 5.00 -6.55 -5.21
N LEU A 30 4.07 -6.35 -4.27
CA LEU A 30 4.32 -6.57 -2.84
C LEU A 30 4.67 -8.03 -2.53
N ILE A 31 3.94 -8.98 -3.12
CA ILE A 31 4.17 -10.43 -2.95
C ILE A 31 5.52 -10.81 -3.56
N ASN A 32 5.83 -10.37 -4.79
CA ASN A 32 7.11 -10.68 -5.43
C ASN A 32 8.29 -10.15 -4.59
N ARG A 33 8.18 -8.93 -4.06
CA ARG A 33 9.18 -8.36 -3.16
C ARG A 33 9.27 -9.12 -1.83
N ALA A 34 8.14 -9.52 -1.26
CA ALA A 34 8.10 -10.29 -0.01
C ALA A 34 8.77 -11.67 -0.16
N VAL A 35 8.49 -12.37 -1.26
CA VAL A 35 9.11 -13.66 -1.61
C VAL A 35 10.61 -13.50 -1.88
N SER A 36 11.03 -12.46 -2.60
CA SER A 36 12.46 -12.18 -2.82
C SER A 36 13.22 -11.98 -1.50
N LEU A 37 12.65 -11.24 -0.55
CA LEU A 37 13.28 -11.01 0.76
C LEU A 37 13.27 -12.25 1.67
N CYS A 38 12.16 -13.00 1.68
CA CYS A 38 12.03 -14.24 2.44
C CYS A 38 12.88 -15.38 1.86
N SER A 39 13.08 -15.43 0.54
CA SER A 39 13.88 -16.50 -0.10
C SER A 39 15.39 -16.32 0.07
N VAL A 40 15.87 -15.06 0.17
CA VAL A 40 17.30 -14.76 0.41
C VAL A 40 17.65 -14.90 1.89
N THR A 41 16.70 -14.69 2.79
CA THR A 41 16.91 -14.84 4.23
C THR A 41 16.50 -16.24 4.66
N ARG A 42 17.43 -17.22 4.62
CA ARG A 42 17.27 -18.40 5.47
C ARG A 42 17.01 -17.89 6.89
N PRO A 43 15.94 -18.34 7.58
CA PRO A 43 15.57 -17.77 8.86
C PRO A 43 16.64 -18.17 9.85
N ARG A 44 17.53 -17.24 10.22
CA ARG A 44 18.20 -17.37 11.51
C ARG A 44 17.17 -16.96 12.55
N VAL A 45 16.45 -17.97 13.03
CA VAL A 45 15.72 -17.92 14.29
C VAL A 45 16.72 -17.44 15.33
N THR A 46 16.59 -16.18 15.72
CA THR A 46 17.04 -15.66 17.01
C THR A 46 15.71 -15.43 17.74
N SER A 47 15.13 -16.38 18.47
CA SER A 47 15.55 -16.83 19.80
C SER A 47 16.65 -15.96 20.41
N GLN A 48 16.26 -14.86 21.06
CA GLN A 48 16.84 -14.33 22.31
C GLN A 48 16.36 -12.87 22.48
N SER A 49 15.52 -12.56 23.46
CA SER A 49 16.00 -12.18 24.80
C SER A 49 16.77 -10.85 24.77
N GLU A 50 16.09 -9.72 24.55
CA GLU A 50 16.72 -8.38 24.60
C GLU A 50 16.00 -7.44 25.59
N ASP A 51 15.68 -7.93 26.80
CA ASP A 51 15.25 -7.07 27.93
C ASP A 51 16.26 -7.06 29.09
N GLN A 52 17.37 -7.81 29.00
CA GLN A 52 18.34 -7.97 30.10
C GLN A 52 19.77 -7.46 29.82
N ASP A 53 20.10 -7.07 28.58
CA ASP A 53 21.47 -6.63 28.19
C ASP A 53 21.64 -5.11 27.99
N ALA A 54 20.54 -4.34 28.05
CA ALA A 54 20.54 -2.88 27.85
C ALA A 54 21.35 -2.11 28.91
N LEU A 55 21.57 -2.69 30.09
CA LEU A 55 22.31 -2.05 31.18
C LEU A 55 23.83 -2.30 31.11
N ARG A 56 24.30 -3.33 30.38
CA ARG A 56 25.73 -3.65 30.23
C ARG A 56 26.40 -2.98 29.02
N GLY A 57 25.66 -2.70 27.95
CA GLY A 57 26.22 -2.26 26.66
C GLY A 57 26.58 -0.77 26.54
N ARG A 58 26.15 0.09 27.47
CA ARG A 58 26.34 1.55 27.36
C ARG A 58 27.77 2.04 27.62
N MET A 59 28.66 1.17 28.09
CA MET A 59 30.03 1.53 28.44
C MET A 59 31.08 1.16 27.38
N ALA A 60 30.73 0.45 26.30
CA ALA A 60 31.74 -0.20 25.46
C ALA A 60 31.96 0.35 24.03
N LEU A 61 31.06 1.12 23.41
CA LEU A 61 31.24 1.47 21.97
C LEU A 61 30.81 2.90 21.62
N GLN A 62 31.43 3.85 22.32
CA GLN A 62 31.91 5.08 21.71
C GLN A 62 33.14 4.71 20.86
N THR A 63 33.01 4.60 19.53
CA THR A 63 34.03 4.81 18.46
C THR A 63 33.86 3.90 17.24
N ARG A 64 33.24 4.40 16.15
CA ARG A 64 33.73 4.22 14.77
C ARG A 64 33.03 5.19 13.81
N PRO A 65 33.74 6.11 13.11
CA PRO A 65 33.16 6.92 12.04
C PRO A 65 32.79 6.04 10.82
N PRO A 66 31.90 6.51 9.92
CA PRO A 66 31.39 5.72 8.81
C PRO A 66 32.50 5.42 7.79
N THR A 67 32.74 4.14 7.48
CA THR A 67 33.68 3.73 6.43
C THR A 67 33.01 3.73 5.04
N PRO A 68 33.77 4.00 3.96
CA PRO A 68 33.27 4.35 2.63
C PRO A 68 33.04 3.16 1.69
N ASP A 69 32.70 1.97 2.22
CA ASP A 69 32.54 0.74 1.43
C ASP A 69 31.11 0.49 0.95
N SER A 70 30.39 1.58 0.63
CA SER A 70 29.12 1.55 -0.13
C SER A 70 29.29 1.12 -1.59
N ALA A 71 30.47 0.59 -1.96
CA ALA A 71 30.85 0.17 -3.29
C ALA A 71 30.55 -1.32 -3.61
N LEU A 72 30.10 -2.16 -2.66
CA LEU A 72 29.49 -3.45 -3.00
C LEU A 72 28.00 -3.30 -3.34
N ARG A 73 27.82 -2.65 -4.49
CA ARG A 73 26.73 -2.76 -5.45
C ARG A 73 26.06 -4.14 -5.38
N THR A 74 24.94 -4.26 -4.65
CA THR A 74 24.04 -5.41 -4.85
C THR A 74 23.15 -5.09 -6.05
N PRO A 75 23.30 -5.84 -7.16
CA PRO A 75 22.45 -5.69 -8.32
C PRO A 75 21.15 -6.44 -8.02
N HIS A 76 20.18 -5.77 -7.41
CA HIS A 76 18.80 -6.18 -7.62
C HIS A 76 17.89 -4.96 -7.66
N SER A 77 17.81 -4.43 -8.88
CA SER A 77 16.89 -3.40 -9.33
C SER A 77 15.44 -3.84 -9.12
N TYR A 78 14.93 -3.70 -7.90
CA TYR A 78 13.50 -3.65 -7.63
C TYR A 78 13.22 -2.24 -7.11
N HIS A 79 12.70 -1.36 -7.97
CA HIS A 79 12.45 0.06 -7.66
C HIS A 79 11.55 0.20 -6.41
N PRO A 80 12.10 0.46 -5.20
CA PRO A 80 11.28 0.58 -4.00
C PRO A 80 10.42 1.86 -4.06
N HIS A 81 10.88 2.84 -4.84
CA HIS A 81 10.18 4.08 -5.13
C HIS A 81 8.87 3.85 -5.89
N LEU A 82 8.81 2.86 -6.79
CA LEU A 82 7.61 2.58 -7.58
C LEU A 82 6.48 2.03 -6.71
N ILE A 83 6.79 1.08 -5.82
CA ILE A 83 5.81 0.52 -4.89
C ILE A 83 5.25 1.61 -3.98
N ARG A 84 6.13 2.45 -3.42
CA ARG A 84 5.71 3.56 -2.55
C ARG A 84 4.83 4.58 -3.27
N ALA A 85 5.18 4.89 -4.52
CA ALA A 85 4.37 5.75 -5.38
C ALA A 85 2.99 5.12 -5.65
N LEU A 86 2.92 3.84 -6.02
CA LEU A 86 1.66 3.13 -6.26
C LEU A 86 0.76 3.10 -5.02
N ILE A 87 1.33 2.90 -3.83
CA ILE A 87 0.55 2.93 -2.59
C ILE A 87 -0.02 4.33 -2.32
N ALA A 88 0.74 5.39 -2.62
CA ALA A 88 0.26 6.76 -2.49
C ALA A 88 -0.77 7.13 -3.57
N VAL A 89 -0.68 6.54 -4.76
CA VAL A 89 -1.62 6.77 -5.88
C VAL A 89 -2.95 6.03 -5.66
N ALA A 90 -2.97 4.87 -5.00
CA ALA A 90 -4.18 4.10 -4.72
C ALA A 90 -5.32 4.91 -4.04
N PRO A 91 -5.10 5.68 -2.95
CA PRO A 91 -6.15 6.51 -2.36
C PRO A 91 -6.49 7.73 -3.22
N LEU A 92 -5.53 8.26 -4.00
CA LEU A 92 -5.80 9.36 -4.94
C LEU A 92 -6.73 8.91 -6.08
N LEU A 93 -6.62 7.67 -6.53
CA LEU A 93 -7.56 7.05 -7.48
C LEU A 93 -8.97 6.89 -6.89
N GLY A 94 -9.08 6.57 -5.60
CA GLY A 94 -10.36 6.58 -4.89
C GLY A 94 -11.00 7.97 -4.87
N LEU A 95 -10.18 8.99 -4.60
CA LEU A 95 -10.61 10.40 -4.63
C LEU A 95 -11.04 10.82 -6.05
N LEU A 96 -10.34 10.39 -7.10
CA LEU A 96 -10.75 10.61 -8.49
C LEU A 96 -12.15 10.01 -8.77
N GLY A 97 -12.43 8.82 -8.22
CA GLY A 97 -13.75 8.19 -8.28
C GLY A 97 -14.85 9.05 -7.65
N THR A 98 -14.58 9.73 -6.54
CA THR A 98 -15.53 10.66 -5.92
C THR A 98 -15.87 11.84 -6.83
N VAL A 99 -14.87 12.39 -7.52
CA VAL A 99 -15.09 13.50 -8.46
C VAL A 99 -15.98 13.04 -9.61
N ASN A 100 -15.72 11.84 -10.14
CA ASN A 100 -16.53 11.29 -11.23
C ASN A 100 -17.98 11.01 -10.81
N GLY A 101 -18.22 10.43 -9.63
CA GLY A 101 -19.56 10.18 -9.10
C GLY A 101 -20.34 11.47 -8.82
N MET A 102 -19.66 12.52 -8.35
CA MET A 102 -20.26 13.85 -8.16
C MET A 102 -20.59 14.53 -9.49
N ILE A 103 -19.77 14.35 -10.54
CA ILE A 103 -20.09 14.85 -11.89
C ILE A 103 -21.36 14.18 -12.42
N ALA A 104 -21.49 12.85 -12.28
CA ALA A 104 -22.69 12.11 -12.69
C ALA A 104 -23.94 12.55 -11.91
N THR A 105 -23.78 12.87 -10.62
CA THR A 105 -24.83 13.41 -9.76
C THR A 105 -25.34 14.76 -10.29
N PHE A 106 -24.43 15.68 -10.64
CA PHE A 106 -24.80 16.99 -11.18
C PHE A 106 -25.43 16.91 -12.56
N ASP A 107 -24.93 16.03 -13.44
CA ASP A 107 -25.51 15.80 -14.76
C ASP A 107 -26.94 15.22 -14.67
N GLY A 108 -27.19 14.35 -13.69
CA GLY A 108 -28.52 13.84 -13.40
C GLY A 108 -29.50 14.91 -12.90
N LEU A 109 -29.01 16.00 -12.32
CA LEU A 109 -29.82 17.11 -11.82
C LEU A 109 -30.29 18.05 -12.94
N THR A 110 -29.47 18.22 -13.99
CA THR A 110 -29.74 19.12 -15.13
C THR A 110 -30.54 18.44 -16.24
N SER A 111 -30.40 17.12 -16.42
CA SER A 111 -30.97 16.38 -17.56
C SER A 111 -32.35 15.77 -17.32
N ALA A 112 -32.67 15.39 -16.07
CA ALA A 112 -33.95 14.82 -15.69
C ALA A 112 -34.38 15.48 -14.38
N GLY A 113 -35.54 16.13 -14.35
CA GLY A 113 -36.04 16.86 -13.18
C GLY A 113 -35.66 16.14 -11.87
N ALA A 114 -34.88 16.85 -11.02
CA ALA A 114 -34.12 16.36 -9.88
C ALA A 114 -34.66 15.06 -9.25
N SER A 115 -34.28 13.93 -9.83
CA SER A 115 -34.72 12.63 -9.34
C SER A 115 -33.83 12.23 -8.17
N ALA A 116 -34.35 12.31 -6.95
CA ALA A 116 -33.61 12.00 -5.72
C ALA A 116 -32.88 10.64 -5.79
N SER A 117 -33.42 9.68 -6.53
CA SER A 117 -32.79 8.38 -6.79
C SER A 117 -31.44 8.49 -7.52
N ARG A 118 -31.32 9.33 -8.57
CA ARG A 118 -30.05 9.47 -9.33
C ARG A 118 -28.97 10.15 -8.50
N ILE A 119 -29.38 11.09 -7.64
CA ILE A 119 -28.48 11.78 -6.71
C ILE A 119 -27.93 10.78 -5.67
N GLY A 120 -28.81 9.95 -5.11
CA GLY A 120 -28.41 8.91 -4.16
C GLY A 120 -27.39 7.94 -4.77
N THR A 121 -27.59 7.51 -6.01
CA THR A 121 -26.67 6.59 -6.69
C THR A 121 -25.26 7.17 -6.87
N GLY A 122 -25.13 8.42 -7.34
CA GLY A 122 -23.80 9.01 -7.57
C GLY A 122 -23.02 9.32 -6.29
N VAL A 123 -23.73 9.64 -5.19
CA VAL A 123 -23.11 9.80 -3.86
C VAL A 123 -22.66 8.45 -3.31
N SER A 124 -23.49 7.41 -3.43
CA SER A 124 -23.12 6.05 -3.01
C SER A 124 -21.90 5.52 -3.78
N GLU A 125 -21.85 5.74 -5.10
CA GLU A 125 -20.70 5.40 -5.95
C GLU A 125 -19.40 6.10 -5.45
N ALA A 126 -19.48 7.39 -5.13
CA ALA A 126 -18.35 8.14 -4.59
C ALA A 126 -17.83 7.57 -3.26
N LEU A 127 -18.73 7.20 -2.34
CA LEU A 127 -18.34 6.61 -1.05
C LEU A 127 -17.70 5.23 -1.21
N ILE A 128 -18.25 4.40 -2.10
CA ILE A 128 -17.74 3.05 -2.37
C ILE A 128 -16.32 3.11 -2.94
N THR A 129 -16.07 3.97 -3.93
CA THR A 129 -14.74 4.11 -4.55
C THR A 129 -13.68 4.58 -3.55
N THR A 130 -14.04 5.47 -2.62
CA THR A 130 -13.15 5.93 -1.54
C THR A 130 -12.81 4.80 -0.57
N GLN A 131 -13.82 4.07 -0.12
CA GLN A 131 -13.63 2.93 0.77
C GLN A 131 -12.72 1.87 0.13
N LEU A 132 -12.92 1.57 -1.15
CA LEU A 132 -12.09 0.61 -1.90
C LEU A 132 -10.63 1.07 -1.98
N GLY A 133 -10.37 2.34 -2.32
CA GLY A 133 -9.02 2.87 -2.40
C GLY A 133 -8.26 2.78 -1.07
N LEU A 134 -8.93 3.13 0.03
CA LEU A 134 -8.36 3.03 1.39
C LEU A 134 -8.14 1.59 1.83
N THR A 135 -9.09 0.70 1.55
CA THR A 135 -9.02 -0.73 1.91
C THR A 135 -7.84 -1.42 1.22
N VAL A 136 -7.47 -0.98 0.00
CA VAL A 136 -6.28 -1.48 -0.69
C VAL A 136 -5.00 -0.81 -0.17
N ALA A 137 -5.00 0.51 0.02
CA ALA A 137 -3.80 1.27 0.36
C ALA A 137 -3.29 1.03 1.79
N ALA A 138 -4.18 0.99 2.78
CA ALA A 138 -3.83 0.85 4.19
C ALA A 138 -3.02 -0.44 4.51
N PRO A 139 -3.49 -1.65 4.14
CA PRO A 139 -2.71 -2.87 4.35
C PRO A 139 -1.42 -2.89 3.52
N ALA A 140 -1.44 -2.36 2.30
CA ALA A 140 -0.25 -2.28 1.45
C ALA A 140 0.86 -1.43 2.08
N LEU A 141 0.50 -0.29 2.70
CA LEU A 141 1.44 0.57 3.45
C LEU A 141 2.07 -0.17 4.63
N LEU A 142 1.28 -0.92 5.40
CA LEU A 142 1.78 -1.67 6.56
C LEU A 142 2.81 -2.72 6.13
N ILE A 143 2.49 -3.49 5.09
CA ILE A 143 3.40 -4.51 4.54
C ILE A 143 4.68 -3.86 4.00
N GLU A 144 4.58 -2.75 3.26
CA GLU A 144 5.74 -2.01 2.75
C GLU A 144 6.67 -1.55 3.88
N CYS A 145 6.11 -0.99 4.95
CA CYS A 145 6.87 -0.53 6.11
C CYS A 145 7.62 -1.68 6.79
N LEU A 146 6.95 -2.80 7.05
CA LEU A 146 7.56 -3.99 7.65
C LEU A 146 8.69 -4.57 6.77
N LEU A 147 8.45 -4.64 5.47
CA LEU A 147 9.41 -5.20 4.52
C LEU A 147 10.62 -4.28 4.34
N SER A 148 10.42 -2.96 4.33
CA SER A 148 11.49 -1.96 4.28
C SER A 148 12.32 -1.93 5.57
N ARG A 149 11.72 -2.15 6.74
CA ARG A 149 12.46 -2.34 8.01
C ARG A 149 13.36 -3.58 7.95
N ARG A 150 12.83 -4.72 7.48
CA ARG A 150 13.61 -5.96 7.31
C ARG A 150 14.76 -5.78 6.32
N ALA A 151 14.52 -5.13 5.18
CA ALA A 151 15.54 -4.83 4.17
C ALA A 151 16.66 -3.92 4.69
N LYS A 152 16.37 -3.02 5.66
CA LYS A 152 17.40 -2.18 6.30
C LYS A 152 18.23 -2.98 7.31
N LYS A 153 17.59 -3.85 8.12
CA LYS A 153 18.29 -4.71 9.09
C LYS A 153 19.31 -5.63 8.41
N LEU A 154 18.95 -6.21 7.27
CA LEU A 154 19.85 -7.07 6.49
C LEU A 154 21.06 -6.31 5.91
N ARG A 155 20.89 -5.03 5.55
CA ARG A 155 21.98 -4.18 5.04
C ARG A 155 22.91 -3.62 6.10
N GLY A 156 22.48 -3.56 7.36
CA GLY A 156 23.34 -3.14 8.48
C GLY A 156 24.07 -4.28 9.18
N ALA A 157 23.77 -5.53 8.81
CA ALA A 157 24.39 -6.74 9.38
C ALA A 157 25.40 -7.41 8.41
N ALA A 158 25.59 -6.85 7.21
CA ALA A 158 26.56 -7.24 6.20
C ALA A 158 27.65 -6.17 6.10
#